data_AF-A0AAU9JCU0-F1
#
_entry.id   AF-A0AAU9JCU0-F1
#
_cell.length_a   1.000
_cell.length_b   1.000
_cell.length_c   1.000
_cell.angle_alpha   90.00
_cell.angle_beta   90.00
_cell.angle_gamma   90.00
#
_symmetry.space_group_name_H-M   'P 1'
#
loop_
_entity.id
_entity.type
_entity.pdbx_description
1 polymer ?
#
loop_
_entity_poly.entity_id
_entity_poly.type
_entity_poly.pdbx_seq_one_letter_code
_entity_poly.pdbx_strand_id
1 'polypeptide(L)'
;MNYLRSLVSGQKKRYREDGYNLDLSYITERIIAMAIPGEGLTKIYRNPLESVSKFLNEHHKGNYMILNLSGIQYDYAKFDHNVKEFPWSDHYPPPIELLFKACQEMHFWLAESIDHIVAVNCRAGKGRTGTLICCYLIYSGRFSDPDQALTYYRRKRFVKGGGVQQPSQIRYVRYFAEIFHGRVKCPVVSKLTKIRLLTSPHSAGISCKPIIEISSGKTALYTNKADHREDQKSILDSWEDIRYHEIFNDELALQGDILCKISHWGAIKQKTVCRFSFNTGFIEPSGILRLEKSEIDPFKFAYSKKVSDQFAIELSFEEMCPCTPDMAINDRCQACYSKLDPDEIMKWRNIKKIIFERINENSSRLLFGNTRLDDIDEVLNQEITPTNSCDCEEE
;
A
#
# COMPACT_ATOMS: atom_id res chain seq x y z
N MET A 1 2.53 23.65 -21.93
CA MET A 1 2.41 23.18 -20.51
C MET A 1 1.37 22.08 -20.31
N ASN A 2 0.15 22.19 -20.85
CA ASN A 2 -0.87 21.15 -20.70
C ASN A 2 -0.47 19.78 -21.28
N TYR A 3 0.32 19.77 -22.36
CA TYR A 3 0.88 18.56 -22.98
C TYR A 3 1.82 17.76 -22.05
N LEU A 4 2.75 18.42 -21.35
CA LEU A 4 3.63 17.77 -20.37
C LEU A 4 2.84 17.23 -19.16
N ARG A 5 1.77 17.93 -18.75
CA ARG A 5 0.88 17.48 -17.67
C ARG A 5 0.06 16.27 -18.08
N SER A 6 -0.42 16.20 -19.32
CA SER A 6 -1.11 15.00 -19.83
C SER A 6 -0.19 13.78 -19.87
N LEU A 7 1.09 13.98 -20.24
CA LEU A 7 2.10 12.91 -20.23
C LEU A 7 2.36 12.38 -18.81
N VAL A 8 2.55 13.25 -17.81
CA VAL A 8 2.79 12.82 -16.41
C VAL A 8 1.54 12.20 -15.75
N SER A 9 0.34 12.62 -16.15
CA SER A 9 -0.87 11.92 -15.71
C SER A 9 -1.01 10.53 -16.33
N GLY A 10 -0.34 10.27 -17.46
CA GLY A 10 -0.47 9.03 -18.21
C GLY A 10 -1.95 8.68 -18.43
N GLN A 11 -2.32 7.47 -18.04
CA GLN A 11 -3.66 6.90 -18.22
C GLN A 11 -4.71 7.32 -17.16
N LYS A 12 -4.44 8.33 -16.32
CA LYS A 12 -5.41 8.81 -15.31
C LYS A 12 -6.56 9.59 -15.97
N LYS A 13 -7.79 9.38 -15.49
CA LYS A 13 -8.95 10.21 -15.83
C LYS A 13 -8.73 11.61 -15.22
N ARG A 14 -8.58 12.63 -16.05
CA ARG A 14 -8.40 14.02 -15.60
C ARG A 14 -9.74 14.73 -15.60
N TYR A 15 -9.96 15.62 -14.63
CA TYR A 15 -11.07 16.57 -14.69
C TYR A 15 -10.78 17.63 -15.74
N ARG A 16 -11.66 17.77 -16.75
CA ARG A 16 -11.48 18.68 -17.90
C ARG A 16 -12.68 19.62 -18.14
N GLU A 17 -13.53 19.78 -17.14
CA GLU A 17 -14.76 20.58 -17.21
C GLU A 17 -14.55 21.98 -16.62
N ASP A 18 -15.45 22.92 -16.91
CA ASP A 18 -15.48 24.28 -16.35
C ASP A 18 -14.17 25.09 -16.46
N GLY A 19 -13.40 24.84 -17.53
CA GLY A 19 -12.10 25.47 -17.75
C GLY A 19 -10.96 24.91 -16.90
N TYR A 20 -11.20 23.87 -16.10
CA TYR A 20 -10.19 23.15 -15.34
C TYR A 20 -9.53 22.05 -16.17
N ASN A 21 -8.26 21.76 -15.88
CA ASN A 21 -7.56 20.58 -16.41
C ASN A 21 -6.66 19.99 -15.32
N LEU A 22 -7.29 19.26 -14.39
CA LEU A 22 -6.65 18.78 -13.17
C LEU A 22 -6.51 17.26 -13.19
N ASP A 23 -5.40 16.77 -12.66
CA ASP A 23 -5.19 15.38 -12.29
C ASP A 23 -5.97 15.06 -11.01
N LEU A 24 -7.28 14.98 -11.18
CA LEU A 24 -8.31 14.87 -10.16
C LEU A 24 -9.43 14.01 -10.73
N SER A 25 -9.97 13.08 -9.96
CA SER A 25 -11.15 12.28 -10.33
C SER A 25 -12.05 12.09 -9.12
N TYR A 26 -13.36 12.17 -9.33
CA TYR A 26 -14.36 11.66 -8.41
C TYR A 26 -14.36 10.13 -8.49
N ILE A 27 -13.96 9.49 -7.39
CA ILE A 27 -14.08 8.03 -7.23
C ILE A 27 -15.51 7.69 -6.82
N THR A 28 -16.11 8.53 -6.00
CA THR A 28 -17.55 8.67 -5.81
C THR A 28 -17.83 10.18 -5.85
N GLU A 29 -19.08 10.59 -5.78
CA GLU A 29 -19.51 11.99 -5.72
C GLU A 29 -18.88 12.72 -4.54
N ARG A 30 -18.58 11.99 -3.45
CA ARG A 30 -18.06 12.56 -2.20
C ARG A 30 -16.60 12.19 -1.90
N ILE A 31 -15.96 11.40 -2.77
CA ILE A 31 -14.55 11.02 -2.63
C ILE A 31 -13.77 11.39 -3.88
N ILE A 32 -12.80 12.28 -3.73
CA ILE A 32 -11.90 12.71 -4.78
C ILE A 32 -10.53 12.05 -4.60
N ALA A 33 -9.97 11.52 -5.70
CA ALA A 33 -8.56 11.13 -5.79
C ALA A 33 -7.80 12.14 -6.64
N MET A 34 -6.69 12.68 -6.12
CA MET A 34 -5.88 13.65 -6.87
C MET A 34 -4.37 13.49 -6.66
N ALA A 35 -3.58 14.03 -7.59
CA ALA A 35 -2.16 14.28 -7.34
C ALA A 35 -1.96 15.47 -6.40
N ILE A 36 -0.83 15.50 -5.69
CA ILE A 36 -0.50 16.57 -4.74
C ILE A 36 -0.56 17.95 -5.43
N PRO A 37 -1.15 18.97 -4.77
CA PRO A 37 -1.02 20.36 -5.17
C PRO A 37 0.46 20.79 -5.18
N GLY A 38 0.95 21.25 -6.32
CA GLY A 38 2.36 21.62 -6.51
C GLY A 38 2.62 23.12 -6.45
N GLU A 39 3.73 23.50 -5.81
CA GLU A 39 4.27 24.86 -5.76
C GLU A 39 5.58 25.00 -6.58
N GLY A 40 5.93 26.23 -6.97
CA GLY A 40 7.18 26.52 -7.68
C GLY A 40 7.40 25.70 -8.96
N LEU A 41 8.63 25.17 -9.15
CA LEU A 41 9.01 24.35 -10.31
C LEU A 41 8.27 23.00 -10.39
N THR A 42 7.61 22.55 -9.31
CA THR A 42 6.78 21.34 -9.33
C THR A 42 5.43 21.54 -10.03
N LYS A 43 5.02 22.79 -10.30
CA LYS A 43 3.83 23.17 -11.10
C LYS A 43 3.87 22.66 -12.55
N ILE A 44 5.05 22.34 -13.07
CA ILE A 44 5.24 21.92 -14.46
C ILE A 44 4.66 20.51 -14.68
N TYR A 45 4.78 19.64 -13.67
CA TYR A 45 4.44 18.22 -13.76
C TYR A 45 3.26 17.79 -12.89
N ARG A 46 2.78 18.66 -11.98
CA ARG A 46 1.67 18.40 -11.05
C ARG A 46 0.55 19.42 -11.19
N ASN A 47 -0.54 19.20 -10.45
CA ASN A 47 -1.64 20.17 -10.37
C ASN A 47 -1.13 21.48 -9.76
N PRO A 48 -1.35 22.65 -10.40
CA PRO A 48 -1.01 23.93 -9.78
C PRO A 48 -1.83 24.10 -8.50
N LEU A 49 -1.16 24.43 -7.40
CA LEU A 49 -1.82 24.70 -6.11
C LEU A 49 -3.02 25.64 -6.25
N GLU A 50 -2.81 26.79 -6.91
CA GLU A 50 -3.85 27.80 -7.13
C GLU A 50 -5.07 27.23 -7.86
N SER A 51 -4.86 26.36 -8.84
CA SER A 51 -5.97 25.78 -9.60
C SER A 51 -6.76 24.77 -8.78
N VAL A 52 -6.10 24.00 -7.91
CA VAL A 52 -6.79 23.04 -7.01
C VAL A 52 -7.54 23.79 -5.92
N SER A 53 -6.91 24.79 -5.30
CA SER A 53 -7.57 25.63 -4.29
C SER A 53 -8.78 26.34 -4.88
N LYS A 54 -8.63 26.98 -6.05
CA LYS A 54 -9.76 27.62 -6.75
C LYS A 54 -10.88 26.61 -7.03
N PHE A 55 -10.56 25.43 -7.57
CA PHE A 55 -11.55 24.39 -7.85
C PHE A 55 -12.34 23.99 -6.59
N LEU A 56 -11.65 23.63 -5.51
CA LEU A 56 -12.30 23.19 -4.27
C LEU A 56 -13.10 24.32 -3.60
N ASN A 57 -12.59 25.55 -3.63
CA ASN A 57 -13.27 26.71 -3.05
C ASN A 57 -14.45 27.22 -3.89
N GLU A 58 -14.50 26.93 -5.20
CA GLU A 58 -15.66 27.24 -6.04
C GLU A 58 -16.74 26.15 -5.96
N HIS A 59 -16.35 24.87 -5.90
CA HIS A 59 -17.30 23.75 -5.99
C HIS A 59 -17.75 23.21 -4.64
N HIS A 60 -16.90 23.32 -3.60
CA HIS A 60 -17.09 22.62 -2.31
C HIS A 60 -16.82 23.52 -1.10
N LYS A 61 -16.96 24.85 -1.25
CA LYS A 61 -16.59 25.82 -0.21
C LYS A 61 -17.15 25.44 1.17
N GLY A 62 -16.28 25.34 2.17
CA GLY A 62 -16.66 24.96 3.54
C GLY A 62 -17.02 23.48 3.74
N ASN A 63 -17.07 22.69 2.67
CA ASN A 63 -17.54 21.30 2.68
C ASN A 63 -16.48 20.28 2.22
N TYR A 64 -15.22 20.67 1.99
CA TYR A 64 -14.16 19.70 1.67
C TYR A 64 -13.13 19.57 2.78
N MET A 65 -12.62 18.35 2.98
CA MET A 65 -11.40 18.07 3.75
C MET A 65 -10.37 17.38 2.86
N ILE A 66 -9.09 17.73 2.98
CA ILE A 66 -8.00 17.09 2.25
C ILE A 66 -7.23 16.13 3.15
N LEU A 67 -7.06 14.87 2.72
CA LEU A 67 -6.11 13.94 3.33
C LEU A 67 -4.81 13.90 2.53
N ASN A 68 -3.72 14.38 3.14
CA ASN A 68 -2.38 14.40 2.56
C ASN A 68 -1.56 13.19 3.01
N LEU A 69 -1.33 12.25 2.10
CA LEU A 69 -0.56 11.02 2.35
C LEU A 69 0.92 11.16 1.97
N SER A 70 1.31 12.32 1.44
CA SER A 70 2.61 12.48 0.77
C SER A 70 3.78 12.73 1.73
N GLY A 71 3.51 13.26 2.92
CA GLY A 71 4.51 13.81 3.83
C GLY A 71 5.16 15.10 3.35
N ILE A 72 4.63 15.73 2.30
CA ILE A 72 5.09 17.01 1.76
C ILE A 72 4.01 18.05 2.07
N GLN A 73 4.39 19.06 2.84
CA GLN A 73 3.53 20.20 3.14
C GLN A 73 3.50 21.18 1.96
N TYR A 74 2.40 21.90 1.87
CA TYR A 74 2.17 23.01 0.94
C TYR A 74 1.35 24.07 1.70
N ASP A 75 1.09 25.22 1.08
CA ASP A 75 0.34 26.32 1.68
C ASP A 75 -1.12 25.91 1.98
N TYR A 76 -1.34 25.35 3.18
CA TYR A 76 -2.64 24.87 3.65
C TYR A 76 -3.62 26.02 3.94
N ALA A 77 -3.15 27.26 4.04
CA ALA A 77 -4.04 28.41 4.21
C ALA A 77 -4.96 28.59 2.99
N LYS A 78 -4.53 28.13 1.81
CA LYS A 78 -5.37 28.10 0.59
C LYS A 78 -6.53 27.11 0.64
N PHE A 79 -6.55 26.27 1.67
CA PHE A 79 -7.56 25.24 1.87
C PHE A 79 -8.29 25.43 3.20
N ASP A 80 -8.37 26.66 3.70
CA ASP A 80 -8.96 27.02 5.00
C ASP A 80 -8.40 26.17 6.17
N HIS A 81 -7.14 25.75 6.04
CA HIS A 81 -6.48 24.81 6.95
C HIS A 81 -7.18 23.45 7.12
N ASN A 82 -8.12 23.09 6.25
CA ASN A 82 -8.82 21.79 6.30
C ASN A 82 -8.02 20.68 5.60
N VAL A 83 -6.79 20.48 6.06
CA VAL A 83 -5.87 19.45 5.57
C VAL A 83 -5.39 18.59 6.74
N LYS A 84 -5.58 17.27 6.63
CA LYS A 84 -5.13 16.27 7.60
C LYS A 84 -3.99 15.44 7.01
N GLU A 85 -2.94 15.23 7.79
CA GLU A 85 -1.76 14.48 7.33
C GLU A 85 -1.77 13.04 7.83
N PHE A 86 -1.64 12.09 6.90
CA PHE A 86 -1.46 10.68 7.19
C PHE A 86 -0.31 10.11 6.34
N PRO A 87 0.95 10.55 6.57
CA PRO A 87 2.04 10.26 5.66
C PRO A 87 2.61 8.85 5.85
N TRP A 88 2.94 8.19 4.74
CA TRP A 88 3.89 7.07 4.73
C TRP A 88 4.79 7.12 3.50
N SER A 89 5.98 6.54 3.66
CA SER A 89 7.04 6.58 2.67
C SER A 89 6.59 6.02 1.33
N ASP A 90 7.06 6.66 0.25
CA ASP A 90 6.70 6.24 -1.10
C ASP A 90 7.25 4.84 -1.38
N HIS A 91 6.36 3.96 -1.85
CA HIS A 91 6.64 2.55 -2.10
C HIS A 91 6.92 1.66 -0.87
N TYR A 92 6.57 2.12 0.32
CA TYR A 92 6.51 1.30 1.53
C TYR A 92 5.05 0.90 1.78
N PRO A 93 4.78 -0.23 2.44
CA PRO A 93 3.45 -0.56 2.92
C PRO A 93 3.00 0.55 3.89
N PRO A 94 1.71 0.92 3.91
CA PRO A 94 1.20 1.77 4.96
C PRO A 94 1.22 1.00 6.29
N PRO A 95 1.58 1.64 7.42
CA PRO A 95 1.29 1.05 8.73
C PRO A 95 -0.21 0.77 8.83
N ILE A 96 -0.61 -0.44 9.23
CA ILE A 96 -2.02 -0.84 9.14
C ILE A 96 -2.93 0.01 10.04
N GLU A 97 -2.43 0.42 11.21
CA GLU A 97 -3.12 1.33 12.12
C GLU A 97 -3.37 2.72 11.48
N LEU A 98 -2.44 3.20 10.65
CA LEU A 98 -2.58 4.49 9.95
C LEU A 98 -3.77 4.46 8.98
N LEU A 99 -4.01 3.34 8.30
CA LEU A 99 -5.15 3.16 7.41
C LEU A 99 -6.48 3.26 8.18
N PHE A 100 -6.58 2.61 9.34
CA PHE A 100 -7.78 2.68 10.18
C PHE A 100 -8.03 4.10 10.70
N LYS A 101 -6.99 4.78 11.20
CA LYS A 101 -7.09 6.17 11.66
C LYS A 101 -7.55 7.11 10.54
N ALA A 102 -6.97 6.98 9.35
CA ALA A 102 -7.36 7.79 8.19
C ALA A 102 -8.81 7.48 7.75
N CYS A 103 -9.22 6.22 7.73
CA CYS A 103 -10.61 5.84 7.43
C CYS A 103 -11.60 6.39 8.46
N GLN A 104 -11.24 6.39 9.75
CA GLN A 104 -12.07 6.95 10.82
C GLN A 104 -12.28 8.46 10.62
N GLU A 105 -11.20 9.20 10.33
CA GLU A 105 -11.27 10.65 10.07
C GLU A 105 -12.15 10.96 8.85
N MET A 106 -11.99 10.20 7.77
CA MET A 106 -12.86 10.31 6.59
C MET A 106 -14.33 10.04 6.94
N HIS A 107 -14.58 9.01 7.76
CA HIS A 107 -15.92 8.62 8.16
C HIS A 107 -16.61 9.69 8.99
N PHE A 108 -15.94 10.22 10.01
CA PHE A 108 -16.50 11.28 10.84
C PHE A 108 -16.84 12.51 10.02
N TRP A 109 -15.93 12.97 9.17
CA TRP A 109 -16.20 14.11 8.30
C TRP A 109 -17.38 13.88 7.35
N LEU A 110 -17.43 12.74 6.66
CA LEU A 110 -18.49 12.45 5.70
C LEU A 110 -19.86 12.18 6.36
N ALA A 111 -19.87 11.73 7.60
CA ALA A 111 -21.07 11.50 8.41
C ALA A 111 -21.73 12.81 8.88
N GLU A 112 -20.94 13.87 9.11
CA GLU A 112 -21.43 15.14 9.66
C GLU A 112 -22.40 15.89 8.74
N SER A 113 -22.21 15.82 7.43
CA SER A 113 -23.06 16.48 6.45
C SER A 113 -23.07 15.71 5.14
N ILE A 114 -24.18 15.75 4.40
CA ILE A 114 -24.30 15.12 3.09
C ILE A 114 -23.52 15.87 2.01
N ASP A 115 -23.26 17.15 2.22
CA ASP A 115 -22.51 18.01 1.29
C ASP A 115 -21.00 17.85 1.45
N HIS A 116 -20.55 17.24 2.57
CA HIS A 116 -19.14 17.05 2.82
C HIS A 116 -18.50 16.12 1.80
N ILE A 117 -17.32 16.49 1.31
CA ILE A 117 -16.49 15.65 0.44
C ILE A 117 -15.09 15.51 1.03
N VAL A 118 -14.40 14.42 0.65
CA VAL A 118 -12.99 14.19 1.00
C VAL A 118 -12.15 14.15 -0.28
N ALA A 119 -11.07 14.92 -0.30
CA ALA A 119 -10.05 14.82 -1.34
C ALA A 119 -8.78 14.15 -0.80
N VAL A 120 -8.43 12.98 -1.34
CA VAL A 120 -7.24 12.23 -0.94
C VAL A 120 -6.11 12.46 -1.94
N ASN A 121 -4.93 12.85 -1.45
CA ASN A 121 -3.76 13.05 -2.29
C ASN A 121 -2.52 12.29 -1.79
N CYS A 122 -1.63 12.00 -2.72
CA CYS A 122 -0.24 11.62 -2.44
C CYS A 122 0.63 12.30 -3.50
N ARG A 123 1.88 11.88 -3.72
CA ARG A 123 2.73 12.49 -4.76
C ARG A 123 2.13 12.44 -6.17
N ALA A 124 1.58 11.30 -6.59
CA ALA A 124 1.09 11.10 -7.96
C ALA A 124 -0.40 10.77 -8.06
N GLY A 125 -1.11 10.63 -6.93
CA GLY A 125 -2.52 10.26 -6.88
C GLY A 125 -2.80 8.87 -7.46
N LYS A 126 -1.87 7.91 -7.30
CA LYS A 126 -1.95 6.52 -7.81
C LYS A 126 -2.03 5.52 -6.63
N GLY A 127 -0.97 4.73 -6.40
CA GLY A 127 -0.95 3.62 -5.44
C GLY A 127 -1.40 3.98 -4.02
N ARG A 128 -0.73 4.92 -3.34
CA ARG A 128 -1.05 5.30 -1.94
C ARG A 128 -2.47 5.85 -1.77
N THR A 129 -2.88 6.75 -2.65
CA THR A 129 -4.24 7.30 -2.70
C THR A 129 -5.26 6.18 -2.91
N GLY A 130 -5.01 5.27 -3.86
CA GLY A 130 -5.88 4.12 -4.11
C GLY A 130 -5.96 3.17 -2.93
N THR A 131 -4.84 2.88 -2.25
CA THR A 131 -4.83 2.02 -1.06
C THR A 131 -5.76 2.57 0.02
N LEU A 132 -5.64 3.84 0.40
CA LEU A 132 -6.51 4.42 1.41
C LEU A 132 -7.98 4.47 0.95
N ILE A 133 -8.25 4.87 -0.29
CA ILE A 133 -9.62 4.93 -0.81
C ILE A 133 -10.26 3.53 -0.83
N CYS A 134 -9.54 2.49 -1.27
CA CYS A 134 -10.06 1.12 -1.25
C CYS A 134 -10.34 0.65 0.18
N CYS A 135 -9.43 0.93 1.13
CA CYS A 135 -9.68 0.66 2.55
C CYS A 135 -10.93 1.40 3.04
N TYR A 136 -11.15 2.66 2.66
CA TYR A 136 -12.33 3.40 3.06
C TYR A 136 -13.63 2.90 2.41
N LEU A 137 -13.57 2.46 1.14
CA LEU A 137 -14.71 1.82 0.47
C LEU A 137 -15.13 0.52 1.17
N ILE A 138 -14.18 -0.22 1.74
CA ILE A 138 -14.45 -1.38 2.60
C ILE A 138 -14.96 -0.94 3.97
N TYR A 139 -14.27 0.01 4.61
CA TYR A 139 -14.62 0.55 5.93
C TYR A 139 -16.02 1.16 5.95
N SER A 140 -16.44 1.87 4.90
CA SER A 140 -17.80 2.42 4.77
C SER A 140 -18.89 1.34 4.68
N GLY A 141 -18.51 0.07 4.56
CA GLY A 141 -19.42 -1.07 4.41
C GLY A 141 -19.93 -1.23 2.99
N ARG A 142 -19.31 -0.57 2.00
CA ARG A 142 -19.75 -0.69 0.61
C ARG A 142 -19.25 -1.95 -0.08
N PHE A 143 -17.99 -2.31 0.16
CA PHE A 143 -17.38 -3.49 -0.41
C PHE A 143 -16.97 -4.46 0.71
N SER A 144 -17.41 -5.71 0.61
CA SER A 144 -16.89 -6.81 1.43
C SER A 144 -15.68 -7.49 0.78
N ASP A 145 -15.61 -7.49 -0.55
CA ASP A 145 -14.50 -8.01 -1.32
C ASP A 145 -13.46 -6.90 -1.63
N PRO A 146 -12.23 -6.98 -1.11
CA PRO A 146 -11.18 -6.01 -1.40
C PRO A 146 -10.82 -5.94 -2.89
N ASP A 147 -10.93 -7.03 -3.65
CA ASP A 147 -10.58 -7.06 -5.07
C ASP A 147 -11.62 -6.32 -5.93
N GLN A 148 -12.90 -6.31 -5.51
CA GLN A 148 -13.92 -5.46 -6.10
C GLN A 148 -13.66 -3.98 -5.82
N ALA A 149 -13.28 -3.61 -4.59
CA ALA A 149 -12.94 -2.23 -4.25
C ALA A 149 -11.74 -1.71 -5.06
N LEU A 150 -10.69 -2.54 -5.20
CA LEU A 150 -9.52 -2.27 -6.03
C LEU A 150 -9.90 -2.08 -7.51
N THR A 151 -10.78 -2.93 -8.03
CA THR A 151 -11.27 -2.87 -9.41
C THR A 151 -12.10 -1.61 -9.66
N TYR A 152 -13.04 -1.30 -8.76
CA TYR A 152 -13.84 -0.09 -8.82
C TYR A 152 -12.96 1.16 -8.82
N TYR A 153 -12.01 1.26 -7.88
CA TYR A 153 -11.06 2.39 -7.84
C TYR A 153 -10.26 2.52 -9.14
N ARG A 154 -9.72 1.41 -9.67
CA ARG A 154 -8.97 1.42 -10.94
C ARG A 154 -9.83 2.01 -12.06
N ARG A 155 -11.07 1.54 -12.22
CA ARG A 155 -11.95 1.95 -13.32
C ARG A 155 -12.46 3.39 -13.16
N LYS A 156 -12.67 3.88 -11.93
CA LYS A 156 -13.01 5.28 -11.68
C LYS A 156 -11.83 6.23 -11.88
N ARG A 157 -10.61 5.81 -11.57
CA ARG A 157 -9.42 6.69 -11.61
C ARG A 157 -8.64 6.66 -12.92
N PHE A 158 -8.70 5.57 -13.68
CA PHE A 158 -7.87 5.35 -14.86
C PHE A 158 -8.70 4.97 -16.09
N VAL A 159 -8.23 5.35 -17.27
CA VAL A 159 -8.82 4.98 -18.56
C VAL A 159 -8.39 3.56 -18.96
N LYS A 160 -7.08 3.27 -18.88
CA LYS A 160 -6.50 1.94 -19.15
C LYS A 160 -5.35 1.66 -18.18
N GLY A 161 -5.20 0.40 -17.77
CA GLY A 161 -4.20 0.01 -16.77
C GLY A 161 -4.36 0.77 -15.44
N GLY A 162 -3.27 0.91 -14.67
CA GLY A 162 -3.25 1.73 -13.45
C GLY A 162 -3.91 1.08 -12.23
N GLY A 163 -4.39 1.92 -11.30
CA GLY A 163 -4.92 1.51 -10.00
C GLY A 163 -3.84 1.40 -8.92
N VAL A 164 -4.12 0.59 -7.90
CA VAL A 164 -3.14 0.15 -6.91
C VAL A 164 -2.38 -1.04 -7.53
N GLN A 165 -1.14 -0.83 -7.93
CA GLN A 165 -0.38 -1.83 -8.69
C GLN A 165 0.73 -2.50 -7.88
N GLN A 166 1.24 -1.87 -6.81
CA GLN A 166 2.30 -2.47 -6.01
C GLN A 166 1.74 -3.66 -5.23
N PRO A 167 2.26 -4.87 -5.40
CA PRO A 167 1.76 -6.04 -4.69
C PRO A 167 1.64 -5.88 -3.17
N SER A 168 2.61 -5.24 -2.50
CA SER A 168 2.48 -5.02 -1.05
C SER A 168 1.35 -4.06 -0.69
N GLN A 169 1.02 -3.08 -1.54
CA GLN A 169 -0.12 -2.20 -1.31
C GLN A 169 -1.45 -2.96 -1.47
N ILE A 170 -1.55 -3.85 -2.46
CA ILE A 170 -2.73 -4.72 -2.67
C ILE A 170 -2.91 -5.65 -1.47
N ARG A 171 -1.82 -6.30 -1.03
CA ARG A 171 -1.81 -7.16 0.15
C ARG A 171 -2.33 -6.45 1.40
N TYR A 172 -1.94 -5.19 1.61
CA TYR A 172 -2.39 -4.40 2.74
C TYR A 172 -3.87 -3.97 2.67
N VAL A 173 -4.45 -3.80 1.48
CA VAL A 173 -5.91 -3.63 1.33
C VAL A 173 -6.64 -4.90 1.75
N ARG A 174 -6.12 -6.08 1.37
CA ARG A 174 -6.69 -7.37 1.78
C ARG A 174 -6.55 -7.58 3.29
N TYR A 175 -5.38 -7.31 3.86
CA TYR A 175 -5.17 -7.34 5.32
C TYR A 175 -6.12 -6.41 6.07
N PHE A 176 -6.32 -5.19 5.57
CA PHE A 176 -7.29 -4.26 6.14
C PHE A 176 -8.70 -4.87 6.18
N ALA A 177 -9.14 -5.49 5.08
CA ALA A 177 -10.45 -6.12 4.99
C ALA A 177 -10.63 -7.26 6.01
N GLU A 178 -9.63 -8.14 6.14
CA GLU A 178 -9.65 -9.24 7.11
C GLU A 178 -9.72 -8.77 8.56
N ILE A 179 -9.00 -7.69 8.91
CA ILE A 179 -9.08 -7.09 10.25
C ILE A 179 -10.44 -6.43 10.46
N PHE A 180 -10.92 -5.68 9.47
CA PHE A 180 -12.21 -4.99 9.55
C PHE A 180 -13.37 -5.98 9.73
N HIS A 181 -13.35 -7.12 9.02
CA HIS A 181 -14.33 -8.19 9.17
C HIS A 181 -14.11 -9.07 10.41
N GLY A 182 -13.10 -8.76 11.24
CA GLY A 182 -12.84 -9.47 12.49
C GLY A 182 -12.25 -10.88 12.31
N ARG A 183 -11.72 -11.22 11.14
CA ARG A 183 -11.03 -12.50 10.89
C ARG A 183 -9.63 -12.51 11.51
N VAL A 184 -9.01 -11.34 11.61
CA VAL A 184 -7.74 -11.11 12.33
C VAL A 184 -7.96 -10.02 13.39
N LYS A 185 -7.70 -10.33 14.66
CA LYS A 185 -8.01 -9.44 15.79
C LYS A 185 -6.79 -9.03 16.61
N CYS A 186 -5.63 -9.66 16.40
CA CYS A 186 -4.50 -9.50 17.32
C CYS A 186 -3.15 -9.81 16.64
N PRO A 187 -2.06 -9.11 17.00
CA PRO A 187 -0.74 -9.36 16.43
C PRO A 187 -0.24 -10.75 16.83
N VAL A 188 0.62 -11.31 15.99
CA VAL A 188 1.32 -12.57 16.28
C VAL A 188 2.82 -12.28 16.32
N VAL A 189 3.50 -12.77 17.35
CA VAL A 189 4.96 -12.81 17.37
C VAL A 189 5.39 -14.09 16.65
N SER A 190 6.20 -13.96 15.61
CA SER A 190 6.63 -15.09 14.79
C SER A 190 8.15 -15.06 14.67
N LYS A 191 8.80 -16.18 14.99
CA LYS A 191 10.25 -16.31 14.88
C LYS A 191 10.60 -16.72 13.46
N LEU A 192 11.26 -15.82 12.73
CA LEU A 192 11.73 -16.12 11.38
C LEU A 192 12.95 -17.03 11.48
N THR A 193 12.88 -18.23 10.89
CA THR A 193 13.98 -19.21 10.92
C THR A 193 14.72 -19.30 9.59
N LYS A 194 14.03 -19.01 8.48
CA LYS A 194 14.62 -19.13 7.15
C LYS A 194 13.98 -18.19 6.13
N ILE A 195 14.79 -17.64 5.24
CA ILE A 195 14.34 -17.05 3.96
C ILE A 195 14.96 -17.86 2.82
N ARG A 196 14.14 -18.26 1.85
CA ARG A 196 14.56 -19.02 0.68
C ARG A 196 14.16 -18.32 -0.61
N LEU A 197 15.12 -18.16 -1.54
CA LEU A 197 14.86 -17.70 -2.90
C LEU A 197 14.87 -18.93 -3.82
N LEU A 198 13.73 -19.26 -4.40
CA LEU A 198 13.56 -20.53 -5.14
C LEU A 198 14.27 -20.58 -6.49
N THR A 199 14.45 -19.42 -7.11
CA THR A 199 15.30 -19.26 -8.29
C THR A 199 16.09 -17.98 -8.09
N SER A 200 17.20 -17.81 -8.78
CA SER A 200 18.00 -16.60 -8.63
C SER A 200 17.81 -15.60 -9.79
N PRO A 201 17.86 -14.28 -9.53
CA PRO A 201 17.78 -13.28 -10.60
C PRO A 201 18.95 -13.47 -11.58
N HIS A 202 18.65 -13.59 -12.87
CA HIS A 202 19.62 -13.73 -13.94
C HIS A 202 20.36 -12.39 -14.12
N SER A 203 21.55 -12.27 -13.53
CA SER A 203 22.48 -11.15 -13.78
C SER A 203 23.72 -11.64 -14.53
N ALA A 204 23.63 -11.70 -15.86
CA ALA A 204 24.76 -11.73 -16.80
C ALA A 204 26.02 -12.51 -16.34
N GLY A 205 25.86 -13.76 -15.88
CA GLY A 205 26.98 -14.62 -15.51
C GLY A 205 27.72 -14.28 -14.22
N ILE A 206 27.24 -13.33 -13.40
CA ILE A 206 27.85 -12.98 -12.11
C ILE A 206 26.96 -13.49 -10.98
N SER A 207 27.49 -14.45 -10.21
CA SER A 207 26.92 -14.86 -8.94
C SER A 207 27.03 -13.71 -7.94
N CYS A 208 25.91 -13.20 -7.44
CA CYS A 208 25.92 -12.23 -6.34
C CYS A 208 25.12 -12.78 -5.17
N LYS A 209 25.78 -12.94 -4.02
CA LYS A 209 25.11 -13.25 -2.76
C LYS A 209 24.10 -12.12 -2.49
N PRO A 210 22.81 -12.41 -2.22
CA PRO A 210 21.83 -11.39 -1.92
C PRO A 210 22.10 -10.75 -0.56
N ILE A 211 21.90 -9.44 -0.50
CA ILE A 211 21.86 -8.66 0.74
C ILE A 211 20.40 -8.57 1.17
N ILE A 212 20.09 -9.12 2.33
CA ILE A 212 18.77 -9.07 2.95
C ILE A 212 18.79 -7.99 4.03
N GLU A 213 17.80 -7.10 3.98
CA GLU A 213 17.55 -6.07 5.00
C GLU A 213 16.10 -6.25 5.48
N ILE A 214 15.89 -6.46 6.77
CA ILE A 214 14.57 -6.62 7.41
C ILE A 214 14.36 -5.46 8.38
N SER A 215 13.20 -4.83 8.33
CA SER A 215 12.87 -3.66 9.15
C SER A 215 11.40 -3.62 9.54
N SER A 216 11.10 -3.03 10.69
CA SER A 216 9.75 -2.61 11.09
C SER A 216 9.73 -1.09 11.21
N GLY A 217 8.95 -0.43 10.36
CA GLY A 217 8.96 1.03 10.26
C GLY A 217 10.35 1.60 9.94
N LYS A 218 10.92 2.38 10.87
CA LYS A 218 12.28 2.96 10.76
C LYS A 218 13.34 2.11 11.47
N THR A 219 12.94 1.07 12.19
CA THR A 219 13.82 0.22 12.99
C THR A 219 14.36 -0.91 12.12
N ALA A 220 15.68 -0.99 11.98
CA ALA A 220 16.34 -2.14 11.34
C ALA A 220 16.35 -3.33 12.31
N LEU A 221 15.85 -4.47 11.86
CA LEU A 221 15.76 -5.70 12.66
C LEU A 221 16.88 -6.69 12.30
N TYR A 222 17.27 -6.74 11.03
CA TYR A 222 18.32 -7.63 10.56
C TYR A 222 18.96 -7.12 9.26
N THR A 223 20.27 -7.38 9.12
CA THR A 223 20.94 -7.31 7.82
C THR A 223 22.14 -8.25 7.76
N ASN A 224 22.31 -8.96 6.64
CA ASN A 224 23.51 -9.74 6.37
C ASN A 224 24.60 -8.92 5.65
N LYS A 225 24.47 -7.59 5.57
CA LYS A 225 25.36 -6.73 4.78
C LYS A 225 26.83 -6.74 5.24
N ALA A 226 27.09 -6.97 6.53
CA ALA A 226 28.45 -7.01 7.08
C ALA A 226 29.26 -8.18 6.50
N ASP A 227 28.63 -9.33 6.34
CA ASP A 227 29.21 -10.56 5.75
C ASP A 227 29.66 -10.37 4.29
N HIS A 228 29.21 -9.29 3.61
CA HIS A 228 29.63 -8.98 2.24
C HIS A 228 30.90 -8.12 2.14
N ARG A 229 31.40 -7.54 3.25
CA ARG A 229 32.64 -6.74 3.23
C ARG A 229 33.90 -7.59 3.35
N GLU A 230 33.82 -8.78 3.92
CA GLU A 230 34.96 -9.68 4.12
C GLU A 230 35.12 -10.71 2.98
N ASP A 231 34.02 -11.18 2.37
CA ASP A 231 34.03 -12.25 1.37
C ASP A 231 34.02 -11.78 -0.11
N GLN A 232 34.76 -10.72 -0.45
CA GLN A 232 34.91 -10.33 -1.87
C GLN A 232 35.76 -11.32 -2.70
N LYS A 233 36.32 -12.38 -2.11
CA LYS A 233 37.31 -13.25 -2.78
C LYS A 233 36.92 -14.68 -3.10
N SER A 234 35.76 -15.19 -2.74
CA SER A 234 35.45 -16.60 -3.08
C SER A 234 33.98 -16.95 -3.02
N ILE A 235 33.17 -16.48 -3.96
CA ILE A 235 31.87 -17.14 -4.23
C ILE A 235 31.67 -17.25 -5.74
N LEU A 236 32.29 -18.26 -6.34
CA LEU A 236 31.86 -18.86 -7.60
C LEU A 236 30.90 -20.01 -7.23
N ASP A 237 29.72 -19.69 -6.70
CA ASP A 237 28.69 -20.71 -6.55
C ASP A 237 28.09 -20.97 -7.92
N SER A 238 28.21 -22.20 -8.41
CA SER A 238 27.69 -22.71 -9.67
C SER A 238 26.16 -22.74 -9.67
N TRP A 239 25.58 -22.24 -10.75
CA TRP A 239 24.14 -21.93 -10.87
C TRP A 239 23.31 -23.06 -11.48
N GLU A 240 23.67 -24.32 -11.23
CA GLU A 240 23.00 -25.44 -11.92
C GLU A 240 21.88 -26.09 -11.08
N ASP A 241 21.79 -25.81 -9.76
CA ASP A 241 20.74 -26.32 -8.84
C ASP A 241 20.12 -25.24 -7.88
N ILE A 242 20.13 -23.98 -8.34
CA ILE A 242 20.09 -22.70 -7.59
C ILE A 242 18.94 -22.51 -6.58
N ARG A 243 19.25 -22.48 -5.27
CA ARG A 243 18.39 -21.90 -4.22
C ARG A 243 19.24 -21.17 -3.17
N TYR A 244 19.07 -19.85 -3.01
CA TYR A 244 19.66 -19.15 -1.87
C TYR A 244 18.84 -19.43 -0.62
N HIS A 245 19.49 -19.67 0.51
CA HIS A 245 18.84 -19.66 1.81
C HIS A 245 19.63 -18.82 2.81
N GLU A 246 18.92 -17.98 3.55
CA GLU A 246 19.42 -17.36 4.78
C GLU A 246 18.80 -18.13 5.95
N ILE A 247 19.63 -18.59 6.87
CA ILE A 247 19.19 -19.25 8.10
C ILE A 247 19.45 -18.30 9.26
N PHE A 248 18.42 -18.08 10.07
CA PHE A 248 18.49 -17.21 11.23
C PHE A 248 18.76 -18.09 12.45
N ASN A 249 20.03 -18.13 12.88
CA ASN A 249 20.44 -18.88 14.06
C ASN A 249 20.06 -18.17 15.38
N ASP A 250 19.90 -16.86 15.33
CA ASP A 250 19.41 -16.03 16.43
C ASP A 250 17.87 -15.95 16.42
N GLU A 251 17.24 -15.78 17.59
CA GLU A 251 15.79 -15.63 17.74
C GLU A 251 15.26 -14.32 17.10
N LEU A 252 15.23 -14.23 15.77
CA LEU A 252 14.66 -13.09 15.07
C LEU A 252 13.13 -13.12 15.17
N ALA A 253 12.63 -12.67 16.32
CA ALA A 253 11.22 -12.48 16.59
C ALA A 253 10.72 -11.25 15.82
N LEU A 254 9.76 -11.48 14.94
CA LEU A 254 9.09 -10.44 14.16
C LEU A 254 7.68 -10.22 14.69
N GLN A 255 7.21 -8.98 14.62
CA GLN A 255 5.84 -8.61 14.94
C GLN A 255 5.40 -7.36 14.16
N GLY A 256 4.11 -7.32 13.82
CA GLY A 256 3.50 -6.19 13.14
C GLY A 256 3.88 -6.12 11.66
N ASP A 257 4.05 -4.90 11.15
CA ASP A 257 4.34 -4.60 9.75
C ASP A 257 5.84 -4.74 9.44
N ILE A 258 6.19 -5.72 8.60
CA ILE A 258 7.57 -6.04 8.24
C ILE A 258 7.84 -5.68 6.78
N LEU A 259 8.97 -5.01 6.55
CA LEU A 259 9.54 -4.81 5.22
C LEU A 259 10.81 -5.65 5.09
N CYS A 260 10.85 -6.45 4.03
CA CYS A 260 12.05 -7.12 3.56
C CYS A 260 12.51 -6.50 2.25
N LYS A 261 13.80 -6.16 2.17
CA LYS A 261 14.43 -5.63 0.98
C LYS A 261 15.59 -6.53 0.58
N ILE A 262 15.60 -6.94 -0.67
CA ILE A 262 16.65 -7.76 -1.25
C ILE A 262 17.44 -6.90 -2.23
N SER A 263 18.75 -6.81 -2.00
CA SER A 263 19.68 -6.06 -2.83
C SER A 263 20.87 -6.93 -3.23
N HIS A 264 21.70 -6.43 -4.14
CA HIS A 264 23.00 -7.02 -4.43
C HIS A 264 24.04 -5.91 -4.59
N TRP A 265 25.32 -6.25 -4.45
CA TRP A 265 26.40 -5.36 -4.87
C TRP A 265 26.50 -5.36 -6.40
N GLY A 266 26.29 -4.21 -7.01
CA GLY A 266 26.74 -3.95 -8.38
C GLY A 266 28.18 -3.45 -8.38
N ALA A 267 28.75 -3.25 -9.57
CA ALA A 267 30.15 -2.83 -9.74
C ALA A 267 30.58 -1.59 -8.93
N ILE A 268 29.65 -0.65 -8.68
CA ILE A 268 29.95 0.63 -8.01
C ILE A 268 29.12 0.83 -6.74
N LYS A 269 27.88 0.32 -6.71
CA LYS A 269 26.95 0.54 -5.59
C LYS A 269 25.99 -0.61 -5.42
N GLN A 270 25.46 -0.73 -4.20
CA GLN A 270 24.34 -1.61 -3.89
C GLN A 270 23.12 -1.22 -4.75
N LYS A 271 22.52 -2.22 -5.40
CA LYS A 271 21.30 -2.08 -6.20
C LYS A 271 20.20 -2.95 -5.59
N THR A 272 19.01 -2.37 -5.43
CA THR A 272 17.85 -3.13 -4.97
C THR A 272 17.30 -4.00 -6.09
N VAL A 273 17.12 -5.28 -5.79
CA VAL A 273 16.52 -6.27 -6.70
C VAL A 273 15.00 -6.19 -6.57
N CYS A 274 14.52 -6.42 -5.36
CA CYS A 274 13.10 -6.43 -5.03
C CYS A 274 12.88 -6.09 -3.55
N ARG A 275 11.62 -5.92 -3.19
CA ARG A 275 11.17 -5.79 -1.81
C ARG A 275 9.79 -6.42 -1.67
N PHE A 276 9.39 -6.69 -0.45
CA PHE A 276 8.04 -7.12 -0.14
C PHE A 276 7.73 -6.80 1.31
N SER A 277 6.45 -6.68 1.60
CA SER A 277 5.99 -6.42 2.96
C SER A 277 4.84 -7.32 3.36
N PHE A 278 4.83 -7.71 4.62
CA PHE A 278 3.80 -8.56 5.20
C PHE A 278 3.56 -8.13 6.64
N ASN A 279 2.46 -8.58 7.20
CA ASN A 279 2.14 -8.37 8.61
C ASN A 279 2.09 -9.74 9.30
N THR A 280 2.75 -9.86 10.45
CA THR A 280 2.89 -11.16 11.13
C THR A 280 1.56 -11.75 11.60
N GLY A 281 0.53 -10.93 11.79
CA GLY A 281 -0.82 -11.38 12.11
C GLY A 281 -1.52 -12.20 11.01
N PHE A 282 -0.91 -12.31 9.83
CA PHE A 282 -1.45 -13.01 8.67
C PHE A 282 -0.61 -14.22 8.25
N ILE A 283 0.39 -14.59 9.04
CA ILE A 283 1.14 -15.82 8.80
C ILE A 283 0.21 -16.98 9.14
N GLU A 284 0.04 -17.89 8.19
CA GLU A 284 -0.79 -19.08 8.37
C GLU A 284 -0.19 -20.04 9.41
N PRO A 285 -1.00 -20.91 10.04
CA PRO A 285 -0.51 -21.92 10.99
C PRO A 285 0.56 -22.87 10.43
N SER A 286 0.65 -22.99 9.10
CA SER A 286 1.73 -23.74 8.43
C SER A 286 3.13 -23.18 8.72
N GLY A 287 3.22 -21.93 9.18
CA GLY A 287 4.48 -21.23 9.42
C GLY A 287 5.22 -20.87 8.13
N ILE A 288 4.58 -20.98 6.95
CA ILE A 288 5.21 -20.68 5.66
C ILE A 288 4.48 -19.52 5.00
N LEU A 289 5.19 -18.43 4.76
CA LEU A 289 4.75 -17.36 3.86
C LEU A 289 5.48 -17.52 2.53
N ARG A 290 4.74 -17.87 1.49
CA ARG A 290 5.26 -17.94 0.12
C ARG A 290 4.74 -16.75 -0.68
N LEU A 291 5.66 -16.04 -1.33
CA LEU A 291 5.34 -14.94 -2.23
C LEU A 291 5.83 -15.26 -3.62
N GLU A 292 4.91 -15.36 -4.58
CA GLU A 292 5.24 -15.57 -5.98
C GLU A 292 5.82 -14.31 -6.62
N LYS A 293 6.47 -14.45 -7.79
CA LYS A 293 7.02 -13.34 -8.58
C LYS A 293 6.03 -12.17 -8.77
N SER A 294 4.75 -12.48 -8.96
CA SER A 294 3.66 -11.50 -9.13
C SER A 294 3.32 -10.73 -7.85
N GLU A 295 3.73 -11.23 -6.69
CA GLU A 295 3.42 -10.69 -5.37
C GLU A 295 4.56 -9.85 -4.77
N ILE A 296 5.60 -9.59 -5.55
CA ILE A 296 6.83 -8.96 -5.12
C ILE A 296 6.97 -7.57 -5.73
N ASP A 297 7.36 -6.60 -4.91
CA ASP A 297 7.59 -5.24 -5.37
C ASP A 297 8.99 -5.07 -5.97
N PRO A 298 9.18 -4.09 -6.88
CA PRO A 298 8.14 -3.25 -7.46
C PRO A 298 7.23 -4.02 -8.42
N PHE A 299 6.02 -3.54 -8.71
CA PHE A 299 5.09 -4.13 -9.69
C PHE A 299 5.77 -4.64 -10.99
N LYS A 300 6.76 -3.90 -11.52
CA LYS A 300 7.51 -4.28 -12.72
C LYS A 300 8.36 -5.56 -12.58
N PHE A 301 8.62 -6.01 -11.37
CA PHE A 301 9.35 -7.24 -11.07
C PHE A 301 8.65 -8.47 -11.65
N ALA A 302 7.31 -8.48 -11.58
CA ALA A 302 6.47 -9.53 -12.17
C ALA A 302 6.73 -9.77 -13.66
N TYR A 303 7.09 -8.72 -14.41
CA TYR A 303 7.30 -8.77 -15.86
C TYR A 303 8.78 -8.82 -16.27
N SER A 304 9.69 -8.89 -15.30
CA SER A 304 11.12 -8.93 -15.58
C SER A 304 11.50 -10.26 -16.25
N LYS A 305 12.00 -10.19 -17.49
CA LYS A 305 12.60 -11.33 -18.21
C LYS A 305 13.90 -11.82 -17.58
N LYS A 306 14.52 -11.00 -16.71
CA LYS A 306 15.74 -11.35 -15.98
C LYS A 306 15.48 -12.24 -14.76
N VAL A 307 14.23 -12.57 -14.47
CA VAL A 307 13.85 -13.36 -13.30
C VAL A 307 12.99 -14.51 -13.80
N SER A 308 13.28 -15.75 -13.38
CA SER A 308 12.48 -16.91 -13.75
C SER A 308 11.01 -16.70 -13.39
N ASP A 309 10.08 -17.19 -14.20
CA ASP A 309 8.65 -17.16 -13.88
C ASP A 309 8.30 -18.08 -12.70
N GLN A 310 9.18 -19.03 -12.37
CA GLN A 310 9.08 -19.87 -11.17
C GLN A 310 9.69 -19.22 -9.91
N PHE A 311 10.15 -17.96 -10.01
CA PHE A 311 10.70 -17.25 -8.87
C PHE A 311 9.64 -17.10 -7.77
N ALA A 312 9.99 -17.52 -6.56
CA ALA A 312 9.24 -17.22 -5.37
C ALA A 312 10.19 -17.04 -4.18
N ILE A 313 9.69 -16.34 -3.17
CA ILE A 313 10.36 -16.16 -1.88
C ILE A 313 9.53 -16.91 -0.84
N GLU A 314 10.17 -17.81 -0.11
CA GLU A 314 9.55 -18.51 1.02
C GLU A 314 10.20 -18.05 2.33
N LEU A 315 9.37 -17.64 3.27
CA LEU A 315 9.76 -17.35 4.64
C LEU A 315 9.22 -18.47 5.53
N SER A 316 10.09 -19.05 6.34
CA SER A 316 9.71 -20.08 7.33
C SER A 316 9.74 -19.48 8.72
N PHE A 317 8.66 -19.71 9.46
CA PHE A 317 8.44 -19.24 10.80
C PHE A 317 8.25 -20.43 11.74
N GLU A 318 8.80 -20.30 12.94
CA GLU A 318 8.54 -21.21 14.04
C GLU A 318 7.39 -20.66 14.88
N GLU A 319 6.43 -21.53 15.22
CA GLU A 319 5.31 -21.19 16.09
C GLU A 319 5.81 -20.95 17.51
N MET A 320 5.60 -19.74 18.03
CA MET A 320 6.08 -19.36 19.36
C MET A 320 5.03 -19.57 20.45
N CYS A 321 3.75 -19.68 20.08
CA CYS A 321 2.64 -19.92 20.99
C CYS A 321 1.40 -20.42 20.22
N PRO A 322 0.49 -21.17 20.87
CA PRO A 322 -0.71 -21.74 20.24
C PRO A 322 -1.82 -20.71 19.96
N CYS A 323 -1.56 -19.42 20.18
CA CYS A 323 -2.60 -18.41 20.03
C CYS A 323 -2.77 -18.04 18.56
N THR A 324 -4.02 -18.05 18.10
CA THR A 324 -4.37 -17.75 16.71
C THR A 324 -4.68 -16.27 16.50
N PRO A 325 -4.54 -15.74 15.26
CA PRO A 325 -4.79 -14.33 14.96
C PRO A 325 -6.20 -13.81 15.28
N ASP A 326 -7.20 -14.68 15.36
CA ASP A 326 -8.61 -14.35 15.61
C ASP A 326 -8.96 -14.22 17.11
N MET A 327 -8.03 -14.57 18.01
CA MET A 327 -8.16 -14.39 19.46
C MET A 327 -8.07 -12.90 19.84
N ALA A 328 -8.82 -12.47 20.86
CA ALA A 328 -8.64 -11.13 21.39
C ALA A 328 -7.31 -11.03 22.15
N ILE A 329 -6.78 -9.80 22.25
CA ILE A 329 -5.50 -9.54 22.93
C ILE A 329 -5.48 -9.97 24.40
N ASN A 330 -6.62 -9.91 25.09
CA ASN A 330 -6.76 -10.31 26.49
C ASN A 330 -6.88 -11.83 26.66
N ASP A 331 -7.19 -12.56 25.58
CA ASP A 331 -7.33 -14.02 25.59
C ASP A 331 -6.02 -14.72 25.21
N ARG A 332 -4.97 -13.95 24.88
CA ARG A 332 -3.64 -14.47 24.55
C ARG A 332 -2.99 -15.10 25.78
N CYS A 333 -2.24 -16.18 25.57
CA CYS A 333 -1.48 -16.80 26.64
C CYS A 333 -0.37 -15.88 27.16
N GLN A 334 0.04 -16.07 28.41
CA GLN A 334 1.03 -15.21 29.08
C GLN A 334 2.35 -15.13 28.31
N ALA A 335 2.81 -16.25 27.72
CA ALA A 335 4.05 -16.30 26.95
C ALA A 335 4.01 -15.44 25.68
N CYS A 336 2.86 -15.39 25.01
CA CYS A 336 2.68 -14.53 23.83
C CYS A 336 2.55 -13.07 24.25
N TYR A 337 1.75 -12.78 25.29
CA TYR A 337 1.58 -11.42 25.80
C TYR A 337 2.89 -10.79 26.26
N SER A 338 3.76 -11.53 26.95
CA SER A 338 5.05 -11.02 27.43
C SER A 338 6.07 -10.70 26.33
N LYS A 339 5.89 -11.26 25.12
CA LYS A 339 6.78 -11.06 23.97
C LYS A 339 6.28 -9.99 23.00
N LEU A 340 5.02 -9.58 23.12
CA LEU A 340 4.45 -8.52 22.30
C LEU A 340 5.02 -7.17 22.72
N ASP A 341 5.42 -6.39 21.72
CA ASP A 341 5.85 -5.01 21.91
C ASP A 341 4.66 -4.17 22.42
N PRO A 342 4.82 -3.38 23.51
CA PRO A 342 3.75 -2.53 24.03
C PRO A 342 3.15 -1.58 22.99
N ASP A 343 3.94 -1.08 22.04
CA ASP A 343 3.45 -0.22 20.96
C ASP A 343 2.59 -1.02 19.97
N GLU A 344 2.95 -2.26 19.66
CA GLU A 344 2.08 -3.14 18.85
C GLU A 344 0.77 -3.43 19.57
N ILE A 345 0.81 -3.75 20.87
CA ILE A 345 -0.40 -3.91 21.69
C ILE A 345 -1.30 -2.67 21.59
N MET A 346 -0.71 -1.48 21.69
CA MET A 346 -1.45 -0.22 21.61
C MET A 346 -2.06 0.01 20.22
N LYS A 347 -1.31 -0.25 19.14
CA LYS A 347 -1.81 -0.14 17.76
C LYS A 347 -3.06 -0.98 17.55
N TRP A 348 -3.04 -2.23 17.99
CA TRP A 348 -4.18 -3.13 17.83
C TRP A 348 -5.37 -2.79 18.73
N ARG A 349 -5.12 -2.27 19.94
CA ARG A 349 -6.18 -1.70 20.79
C ARG A 349 -6.84 -0.50 20.10
N ASN A 350 -6.06 0.38 19.48
CA ASN A 350 -6.59 1.52 18.73
C ASN A 350 -7.42 1.05 17.52
N ILE A 351 -6.93 0.09 16.73
CA ILE A 351 -7.68 -0.48 15.60
C ILE A 351 -9.01 -1.06 16.09
N LYS A 352 -9.01 -1.87 17.16
CA LYS A 352 -10.23 -2.43 17.73
C LYS A 352 -11.20 -1.33 18.19
N LYS A 353 -10.68 -0.29 18.84
CA LYS A 353 -11.46 0.87 19.27
C LYS A 353 -12.12 1.58 18.07
N ILE A 354 -11.35 1.84 17.00
CA ILE A 354 -11.85 2.47 15.76
C ILE A 354 -12.99 1.65 15.16
N ILE A 355 -12.81 0.33 15.03
CA ILE A 355 -13.84 -0.56 14.48
C ILE A 355 -15.08 -0.56 15.37
N PHE A 356 -14.91 -0.58 16.70
CA PHE A 356 -16.01 -0.58 17.66
C PHE A 356 -16.80 0.73 17.67
N GLU A 357 -16.12 1.87 17.55
CA GLU A 357 -16.74 3.21 17.53
C GLU A 357 -17.34 3.58 16.16
N ARG A 358 -17.18 2.71 15.16
CA ARG A 358 -17.70 2.95 13.81
C ARG A 358 -19.22 3.00 13.81
N ILE A 359 -19.76 4.16 13.44
CA ILE A 359 -21.19 4.35 13.20
C ILE A 359 -21.58 3.66 11.89
N ASN A 360 -22.57 2.78 11.93
CA ASN A 360 -23.03 2.05 10.75
C ASN A 360 -24.04 2.89 9.96
N GLU A 361 -23.55 3.59 8.94
CA GLU A 361 -24.37 4.39 8.04
C GLU A 361 -24.75 3.63 6.77
N ASN A 362 -25.80 4.10 6.09
CA ASN A 362 -26.11 3.64 4.74
C ASN A 362 -24.98 4.09 3.79
N SER A 363 -24.22 3.14 3.26
CA SER A 363 -23.04 3.43 2.44
C SER A 363 -23.36 4.11 1.11
N SER A 364 -24.59 4.02 0.59
CA SER A 364 -25.07 4.82 -0.57
C SER A 364 -25.18 6.28 -0.25
N ARG A 365 -25.88 6.60 0.83
CA ARG A 365 -25.95 7.98 1.31
C ARG A 365 -24.55 8.53 1.64
N LEU A 366 -23.73 7.75 2.35
CA LEU A 366 -22.42 8.20 2.80
C LEU A 366 -21.47 8.51 1.64
N LEU A 367 -21.43 7.66 0.61
CA LEU A 367 -20.46 7.79 -0.48
C LEU A 367 -20.95 8.59 -1.68
N PHE A 368 -22.25 8.56 -1.97
CA PHE A 368 -22.87 9.11 -3.19
C PHE A 368 -23.82 10.29 -2.91
N GLY A 369 -24.08 10.60 -1.63
CA GLY A 369 -25.02 11.66 -1.25
C GLY A 369 -26.50 11.25 -1.35
N ASN A 370 -26.80 10.08 -1.90
CA ASN A 370 -28.14 9.59 -2.17
C ASN A 370 -28.26 8.09 -1.88
N THR A 371 -29.42 7.63 -1.40
CA THR A 371 -29.70 6.21 -1.14
C THR A 371 -30.14 5.43 -2.38
N ARG A 372 -30.49 6.11 -3.49
CA ARG A 372 -31.11 5.49 -4.67
C ARG A 372 -30.21 5.40 -5.90
N LEU A 373 -29.04 6.02 -5.87
CA LEU A 373 -28.16 6.12 -7.03
C LEU A 373 -26.72 5.85 -6.59
N ASP A 374 -26.12 4.84 -7.19
CA ASP A 374 -24.68 4.65 -7.28
C ASP A 374 -24.34 4.05 -8.65
N ASP A 375 -23.05 4.06 -9.01
CA ASP A 375 -22.55 3.57 -10.29
C ASP A 375 -21.74 2.27 -10.15
N ILE A 376 -21.86 1.56 -9.02
CA ILE A 376 -20.94 0.46 -8.70
C ILE A 376 -21.12 -0.70 -9.66
N ASP A 377 -22.35 -1.17 -9.85
CA ASP A 377 -22.63 -2.30 -10.74
C ASP A 377 -22.28 -1.95 -12.19
N GLU A 378 -22.56 -0.73 -12.62
CA GLU A 378 -22.16 -0.25 -13.95
C GLU A 378 -20.62 -0.29 -14.09
N VAL A 379 -19.91 0.29 -13.12
CA VAL A 379 -18.45 0.37 -13.15
C VAL A 379 -17.81 -1.01 -13.05
N LEU A 380 -18.35 -1.95 -12.27
CA LEU A 380 -17.82 -3.32 -12.13
C LEU A 380 -18.17 -4.23 -13.31
N ASN A 381 -19.29 -3.99 -14.00
CA ASN A 381 -19.72 -4.81 -15.14
C ASN A 381 -19.29 -4.26 -16.50
N GLN A 382 -18.65 -3.07 -16.56
CA GLN A 382 -18.02 -2.56 -17.79
C GLN A 382 -17.12 -3.64 -18.43
N GLU A 383 -17.47 -4.06 -19.65
CA GLU A 383 -16.72 -5.04 -20.42
C GLU A 383 -15.28 -4.56 -20.64
N ILE A 384 -14.32 -5.47 -20.45
CA ILE A 384 -12.92 -5.19 -20.79
C ILE A 384 -12.85 -5.14 -22.31
N THR A 385 -12.77 -3.94 -22.88
CA THR A 385 -12.45 -3.80 -24.31
C THR A 385 -11.07 -4.42 -24.54
N PRO A 386 -10.94 -5.52 -25.30
CA PRO A 386 -9.65 -6.13 -25.57
C PRO A 386 -8.85 -5.12 -26.38
N THR A 387 -7.73 -4.64 -25.87
CA THR A 387 -6.84 -3.78 -26.65
C THR A 387 -5.45 -4.41 -26.70
N ASN A 388 -5.12 -4.85 -27.92
CA ASN A 388 -3.79 -5.25 -28.37
C ASN A 388 -2.71 -4.25 -27.94
N SER A 389 -1.48 -4.77 -27.82
CA SER A 389 -0.19 -4.13 -27.51
C SER A 389 0.00 -3.49 -26.13
N CYS A 390 0.81 -4.19 -25.33
CA CYS A 390 1.63 -3.62 -24.27
C CYS A 390 2.74 -2.79 -24.92
N ASP A 391 2.58 -1.48 -25.00
CA ASP A 391 3.71 -0.58 -25.19
C ASP A 391 4.41 -0.41 -23.85
N CYS A 392 5.36 -1.30 -23.61
CA CYS A 392 6.39 -1.12 -22.60
C CYS A 392 7.34 -0.02 -23.11
N GLU A 393 7.08 1.23 -22.74
CA GLU A 393 8.09 2.28 -22.89
C GLU A 393 9.28 1.95 -21.97
N GLU A 394 10.40 1.62 -22.61
CA GLU A 394 11.73 1.51 -22.01
C GLU A 394 12.24 2.91 -21.63
N GLU A 395 12.33 3.19 -20.32
CA GLU A 395 13.36 4.08 -19.73
C GLU A 395 13.81 3.55 -18.35
#